data_AF-A0A3B9XHY5-F1
#
_entry.id   AF-A0A3B9XHY5-F1
#
_cell.length_a   1.000
_cell.length_b   1.000
_cell.length_c   1.000
_cell.angle_alpha   90.00
_cell.angle_beta   90.00
_cell.angle_gamma   90.00
#
_symmetry.space_group_name_H-M   'P 1'
#
loop_
_entity.id
_entity.type
_entity.pdbx_description
1 polymer ?
#
loop_
_entity_poly.entity_id
_entity_poly.type
_entity_poly.pdbx_seq_one_letter_code
_entity_poly.pdbx_strand_id
1 'polypeptide(L)'
;KNFFSNSFLVHDLLYPNANEFVQMCMRHGAEIFYLTGRSDSLMREGTLEQLERDGFPLASEDHLIMKTNEDLQDEDFKSSRLKDFGSQFSKIYFFENEPVIVESVMKDLPHIELVFMDSTHSQRRPRPEGLPTITPDSFAEAVKK
;
A
#
# COMPACT_ATOMS: atom_id res chain seq x y z
N LYS A 1 22.34 7.35 -9.93
CA LYS A 1 22.00 6.16 -9.11
C LYS A 1 21.78 6.65 -7.69
N ASN A 2 20.65 6.34 -7.06
CA ASN A 2 20.36 6.40 -5.59
C ASN A 2 18.91 6.83 -5.25
N PHE A 3 18.03 7.10 -6.22
CA PHE A 3 16.64 7.48 -5.92
C PHE A 3 15.89 6.42 -5.07
N PHE A 4 16.18 5.13 -5.28
CA PHE A 4 15.61 4.02 -4.50
C PHE A 4 16.58 3.58 -3.40
N SER A 5 16.65 4.33 -2.31
CA SER A 5 17.47 4.01 -1.13
C SER A 5 16.93 4.67 0.13
N ASN A 6 17.29 4.16 1.31
CA ASN A 6 16.91 4.75 2.60
C ASN A 6 17.13 6.27 2.66
N SER A 7 18.25 6.77 2.14
CA SER A 7 18.63 8.19 2.24
C SER A 7 17.71 9.14 1.46
N PHE A 8 16.93 8.65 0.50
CA PHE A 8 15.98 9.47 -0.27
C PHE A 8 14.56 9.45 0.30
N LEU A 9 14.22 8.48 1.16
CA LEU A 9 12.88 8.36 1.76
C LEU A 9 12.51 9.54 2.68
N VAL A 10 13.51 10.26 3.17
CA VAL A 10 13.31 11.49 3.95
C VAL A 10 12.58 12.58 3.16
N HIS A 11 12.59 12.51 1.82
CA HIS A 11 11.95 13.48 0.94
C HIS A 11 10.52 13.11 0.54
N ASP A 12 10.07 11.90 0.83
CA ASP A 12 8.67 11.53 0.59
C ASP A 12 7.75 12.32 1.51
N LEU A 13 6.63 12.76 0.94
CA LEU A 13 5.61 13.51 1.66
C LEU A 13 4.41 12.61 1.93
N LEU A 14 3.93 12.69 3.17
CA LEU A 14 2.69 12.08 3.59
C LEU A 14 1.49 12.73 2.87
N TYR A 15 0.56 11.92 2.37
CA TYR A 15 -0.74 12.42 1.95
C TYR A 15 -1.53 12.93 3.15
N PRO A 16 -2.17 14.11 3.08
CA PRO A 16 -2.92 14.68 4.21
C PRO A 16 -3.85 13.65 4.85
N ASN A 17 -3.82 13.53 6.17
CA ASN A 17 -4.69 12.63 6.97
C ASN A 17 -4.63 11.13 6.61
N ALA A 18 -3.67 10.66 5.80
CA ALA A 18 -3.56 9.24 5.47
C ALA A 18 -3.26 8.39 6.71
N ASN A 19 -2.41 8.87 7.61
CA ASN A 19 -2.17 8.21 8.90
C ASN A 19 -3.43 8.15 9.77
N GLU A 20 -4.22 9.23 9.84
CA GLU A 20 -5.48 9.28 10.60
C GLU A 20 -6.51 8.27 10.08
N PHE A 21 -6.59 8.12 8.75
CA PHE A 21 -7.44 7.10 8.11
C PHE A 21 -7.02 5.69 8.52
N VAL A 22 -5.73 5.36 8.43
CA VAL A 22 -5.24 4.03 8.80
C VAL A 22 -5.42 3.75 10.30
N GLN A 23 -5.18 4.76 11.15
CA GLN A 23 -5.46 4.69 12.59
C GLN A 23 -6.96 4.45 12.85
N MET A 24 -7.85 5.09 12.09
CA MET A 24 -9.29 4.85 12.18
C MET A 24 -9.64 3.40 11.82
N CYS A 25 -9.11 2.86 10.72
CA CYS A 25 -9.30 1.46 10.35
C CYS A 25 -8.88 0.51 11.48
N MET A 26 -7.70 0.74 12.07
CA MET A 26 -7.21 -0.06 13.20
C MET A 26 -8.12 0.04 14.43
N ARG A 27 -8.59 1.25 14.79
CA ARG A 27 -9.56 1.44 15.90
C ARG A 27 -10.88 0.71 15.69
N HIS A 28 -11.26 0.46 14.44
CA HIS A 28 -12.43 -0.35 14.10
C HIS A 28 -12.13 -1.86 13.99
N GLY A 29 -10.94 -2.29 14.40
CA GLY A 29 -10.55 -3.71 14.50
C GLY A 29 -9.98 -4.29 13.21
N ALA A 30 -9.61 -3.46 12.24
CA ALA A 30 -8.86 -3.93 11.07
C ALA A 30 -7.40 -4.19 11.44
N GLU A 31 -6.86 -5.30 10.96
CA GLU A 31 -5.42 -5.56 10.96
C GLU A 31 -4.76 -4.80 9.79
N ILE A 32 -3.61 -4.17 10.02
CA ILE A 32 -2.97 -3.28 9.03
C ILE A 32 -1.66 -3.89 8.56
N PHE A 33 -1.48 -4.01 7.25
CA PHE A 33 -0.22 -4.37 6.61
C PHE A 33 0.19 -3.33 5.57
N TYR A 34 1.47 -2.97 5.56
CA TYR A 34 2.09 -2.12 4.55
C TYR A 34 2.76 -3.00 3.50
N LEU A 35 2.16 -3.08 2.30
CA LEU A 35 2.65 -3.91 1.21
C LEU A 35 3.26 -3.05 0.10
N THR A 36 4.58 -3.13 -0.08
CA THR A 36 5.32 -2.27 -1.02
C THR A 36 6.25 -3.06 -1.94
N GLY A 37 6.38 -2.60 -3.19
CA GLY A 37 7.35 -3.13 -4.17
C GLY A 37 8.79 -2.69 -3.92
N ARG A 38 9.03 -1.84 -2.90
CA ARG A 38 10.38 -1.42 -2.48
C ARG A 38 11.25 -2.63 -2.13
N SER A 39 12.54 -2.51 -2.43
CA SER A 39 13.57 -3.49 -2.06
C SER A 39 13.72 -3.57 -0.55
N ASP A 40 13.53 -4.76 -0.01
CA ASP A 40 13.74 -5.07 1.40
C ASP A 40 15.18 -4.71 1.84
N SER A 41 16.16 -5.19 1.08
CA SER A 41 17.59 -5.05 1.40
C SER A 41 18.12 -3.61 1.35
N LEU A 42 17.44 -2.71 0.64
CA LEU A 42 17.91 -1.34 0.41
C LEU A 42 17.07 -0.27 1.11
N MET A 43 15.82 -0.58 1.46
CA MET A 43 14.81 0.42 1.82
C MET A 43 14.01 0.12 3.09
N ARG A 44 14.25 -1.01 3.77
CA ARG A 44 13.47 -1.42 4.96
C ARG A 44 13.59 -0.44 6.12
N GLU A 45 14.81 -0.21 6.58
CA GLU A 45 15.10 0.70 7.72
C GLU A 45 14.46 2.07 7.50
N GLY A 46 14.71 2.71 6.34
CA GLY A 46 14.14 4.03 6.06
C GLY A 46 12.63 4.02 5.83
N THR A 47 12.03 2.89 5.43
CA THR A 47 10.57 2.77 5.32
C THR A 47 9.93 2.67 6.70
N LEU A 48 10.53 1.92 7.63
CA LEU A 48 10.06 1.85 9.02
C LEU A 48 10.19 3.21 9.71
N GLU A 49 11.35 3.86 9.59
CA GLU A 49 11.56 5.21 10.13
C GLU A 49 10.54 6.21 9.58
N GLN A 50 10.21 6.13 8.29
CA GLN A 50 9.18 6.97 7.66
C GLN A 50 7.79 6.70 8.25
N LEU A 51 7.39 5.43 8.38
CA LEU A 51 6.10 5.05 8.95
C LEU A 51 5.98 5.53 10.41
N GLU A 52 7.03 5.35 11.21
CA GLU A 52 7.08 5.81 12.60
C GLU A 52 7.02 7.35 12.69
N ARG A 53 7.87 8.04 11.93
CA ARG A 53 7.92 9.51 11.86
C ARG A 53 6.56 10.11 11.51
N ASP A 54 5.85 9.48 10.58
CA ASP A 54 4.57 9.95 10.05
C ASP A 54 3.36 9.47 10.88
N GLY A 55 3.60 8.73 11.98
CA GLY A 55 2.58 8.35 12.95
C GLY A 55 1.64 7.23 12.49
N PHE A 56 2.08 6.41 11.54
CA PHE A 56 1.33 5.24 11.11
C PHE A 56 1.33 4.16 12.20
N PRO A 57 0.19 3.47 12.43
CA PRO A 57 0.14 2.39 13.41
C PRO A 57 0.93 1.17 12.93
N LEU A 58 1.36 0.32 13.86
CA LEU A 58 2.00 -0.96 13.54
C LEU A 58 3.21 -0.83 12.61
N ALA A 59 3.92 0.31 12.67
CA ALA A 59 5.18 0.53 11.96
C ALA A 59 6.27 -0.41 12.50
N SER A 60 6.27 -1.65 12.02
CA SER A 60 7.09 -2.75 12.55
C SER A 60 7.37 -3.79 11.48
N GLU A 61 8.37 -4.62 11.72
CA GLU A 61 8.82 -5.67 10.80
C GLU A 61 7.71 -6.63 10.40
N ASP A 62 6.87 -7.03 11.36
CA ASP A 62 5.79 -8.01 11.14
C ASP A 62 4.67 -7.49 10.24
N HIS A 63 4.52 -6.17 10.15
CA HIS A 63 3.46 -5.50 9.38
C HIS A 63 4.00 -4.83 8.11
N LEU A 64 5.32 -4.77 7.90
CA LEU A 64 5.94 -4.23 6.70
C LEU A 64 6.41 -5.34 5.75
N ILE A 65 5.67 -5.50 4.66
CA ILE A 65 5.92 -6.51 3.63
C ILE A 65 6.57 -5.85 2.41
N MET A 66 7.82 -6.22 2.15
CA MET A 66 8.65 -5.66 1.08
C MET A 66 9.13 -6.73 0.11
N LYS A 67 9.55 -6.30 -1.08
CA LYS A 67 10.01 -7.21 -2.12
C LYS A 67 11.44 -7.66 -1.81
N THR A 68 11.63 -8.98 -1.67
CA THR A 68 12.95 -9.59 -1.40
C THR A 68 13.65 -10.08 -2.66
N ASN A 69 12.90 -10.36 -3.72
CA ASN A 69 13.42 -10.74 -5.03
C ASN A 69 13.19 -9.63 -6.04
N GLU A 70 14.26 -8.94 -6.44
CA GLU A 70 14.21 -7.82 -7.40
C GLU A 70 13.73 -8.23 -8.80
N ASP A 71 13.96 -9.49 -9.20
CA ASP A 71 13.57 -10.00 -10.52
C ASP A 71 12.06 -10.28 -10.59
N LEU A 72 11.39 -10.41 -9.45
CA LEU A 72 9.95 -10.62 -9.39
C LEU A 72 9.21 -9.32 -9.72
N GLN A 73 8.24 -9.40 -10.63
CA GLN A 73 7.40 -8.25 -10.96
C GLN A 73 6.51 -7.88 -9.77
N ASP A 74 6.22 -6.59 -9.62
CA ASP A 74 5.47 -6.07 -8.46
C ASP A 74 4.04 -6.61 -8.43
N GLU A 75 3.40 -6.77 -9.59
CA GLU A 75 2.08 -7.39 -9.72
C GLU A 75 2.07 -8.85 -9.22
N ASP A 76 3.07 -9.65 -9.59
CA ASP A 76 3.19 -11.05 -9.17
C ASP A 76 3.49 -11.15 -7.68
N PHE A 77 4.42 -10.32 -7.20
CA PHE A 77 4.78 -10.23 -5.79
C PHE A 77 3.56 -9.89 -4.93
N LYS A 78 2.85 -8.79 -5.21
CA LYS A 78 1.72 -8.36 -4.38
C LYS A 78 0.56 -9.34 -4.44
N SER A 79 0.23 -9.87 -5.62
CA SER A 79 -0.80 -10.91 -5.77
C SER A 79 -0.46 -12.18 -5.00
N SER A 80 0.82 -12.58 -4.93
CA SER A 80 1.22 -13.73 -4.11
C SER A 80 1.00 -13.49 -2.61
N ARG A 81 1.34 -12.31 -2.09
CA ARG A 81 1.16 -11.98 -0.67
C ARG A 81 -0.31 -11.85 -0.27
N LEU A 82 -1.14 -11.30 -1.14
CA LEU A 82 -2.59 -11.25 -0.92
C LEU A 82 -3.21 -12.66 -0.89
N LYS A 83 -2.71 -13.60 -1.71
CA LYS A 83 -3.14 -15.02 -1.65
C LYS A 83 -2.82 -15.65 -0.31
N ASP A 84 -1.64 -15.38 0.26
CA ASP A 84 -1.23 -15.93 1.56
C ASP A 84 -2.20 -15.50 2.68
N PHE A 85 -2.76 -14.29 2.59
CA PHE A 85 -3.74 -13.76 3.55
C PHE A 85 -5.15 -14.36 3.43
N GLY A 86 -5.51 -14.94 2.28
CA GLY A 86 -6.89 -15.36 2.00
C GLY A 86 -7.48 -16.41 2.95
N SER A 87 -6.63 -17.13 3.71
CA SER A 87 -7.08 -18.07 4.75
C SER A 87 -7.12 -17.47 6.17
N GLN A 88 -6.48 -16.32 6.38
CA GLN A 88 -6.29 -15.71 7.69
C GLN A 88 -7.37 -14.65 7.98
N PHE A 89 -7.85 -13.97 6.94
CA PHE A 89 -8.80 -12.88 7.07
C PHE A 89 -10.10 -13.18 6.31
N SER A 90 -11.24 -12.92 6.95
CA SER A 90 -12.56 -13.10 6.33
C SER A 90 -12.86 -12.04 5.27
N LYS A 91 -12.19 -10.88 5.35
CA LYS A 91 -12.33 -9.76 4.42
C LYS A 91 -11.04 -8.98 4.33
N ILE A 92 -10.62 -8.65 3.11
CA ILE A 92 -9.39 -7.90 2.84
C ILE A 92 -9.76 -6.71 1.96
N TYR A 93 -9.36 -5.51 2.40
CA TYR A 93 -9.39 -4.30 1.60
C TYR A 93 -7.97 -3.96 1.14
N PHE A 94 -7.78 -3.78 -0.15
CA PHE A 94 -6.48 -3.50 -0.74
C PHE A 94 -6.50 -2.14 -1.44
N PHE A 95 -5.68 -1.22 -0.94
CA PHE A 95 -5.52 0.14 -1.44
C PHE A 95 -4.27 0.18 -2.32
N GLU A 96 -4.44 0.48 -3.61
CA GLU A 96 -3.36 0.40 -4.60
C GLU A 96 -3.48 1.50 -5.65
N ASN A 97 -2.36 2.11 -6.02
CA ASN A 97 -2.30 3.19 -6.99
C ASN A 97 -1.83 2.74 -8.38
N GLU A 98 -1.15 1.59 -8.49
CA GLU A 98 -0.56 1.14 -9.74
C GLU A 98 -1.54 0.28 -10.56
N PRO A 99 -2.03 0.75 -11.74
CA PRO A 99 -3.11 0.06 -12.44
C PRO A 99 -2.76 -1.36 -12.92
N VAL A 100 -1.49 -1.67 -13.20
CA VAL A 100 -1.11 -3.06 -13.57
C VAL A 100 -1.29 -4.04 -12.41
N ILE A 101 -1.06 -3.59 -11.17
CA ILE A 101 -1.27 -4.41 -9.97
C ILE A 101 -2.77 -4.58 -9.73
N VAL A 102 -3.54 -3.49 -9.87
CA VAL A 102 -5.01 -3.53 -9.75
C VAL A 102 -5.62 -4.52 -10.73
N GLU A 103 -5.24 -4.45 -12.01
CA GLU A 103 -5.71 -5.39 -13.05
C GLU A 103 -5.39 -6.85 -12.68
N SER A 104 -4.17 -7.13 -12.20
CA SER A 104 -3.77 -8.47 -11.76
C SER A 104 -4.63 -8.97 -10.60
N VAL A 105 -4.85 -8.16 -9.56
CA VAL A 105 -5.64 -8.54 -8.40
C VAL A 105 -7.12 -8.71 -8.76
N MET A 106 -7.70 -7.83 -9.59
CA MET A 106 -9.09 -7.98 -10.07
C MET A 106 -9.30 -9.32 -10.79
N LYS A 107 -8.32 -9.72 -11.60
CA LYS A 107 -8.39 -10.95 -12.40
C LYS A 107 -8.19 -12.21 -11.55
N ASP A 108 -7.16 -12.21 -10.70
CA ASP A 108 -6.70 -13.42 -10.04
C ASP A 108 -7.27 -13.59 -8.61
N LEU A 109 -7.76 -12.51 -8.01
CA LEU A 109 -8.23 -12.44 -6.63
C LEU A 109 -9.53 -11.63 -6.49
N PRO A 110 -10.62 -12.04 -7.17
CA PRO A 110 -11.87 -11.27 -7.19
C PRO A 110 -12.59 -11.16 -5.84
N HIS A 111 -12.09 -11.84 -4.80
CA HIS A 111 -12.61 -11.76 -3.42
C HIS A 111 -11.95 -10.64 -2.59
N ILE A 112 -10.88 -10.02 -3.12
CA ILE A 112 -10.20 -8.88 -2.49
C ILE A 112 -10.95 -7.60 -2.86
N GLU A 113 -11.29 -6.80 -1.85
CA GLU A 113 -12.00 -5.53 -2.04
C GLU A 113 -10.98 -4.46 -2.42
N LEU A 114 -10.95 -4.12 -3.71
CA LEU A 114 -10.02 -3.13 -4.24
C LEU A 114 -10.53 -1.70 -4.06
N VAL A 115 -9.65 -0.84 -3.57
CA VAL A 115 -9.83 0.61 -3.58
C VAL A 115 -8.68 1.22 -4.37
N PHE A 116 -9.01 1.89 -5.47
CA PHE A 116 -8.02 2.55 -6.30
C PHE A 116 -7.58 3.87 -5.67
N MET A 117 -6.28 4.02 -5.43
CA MET A 117 -5.69 5.29 -5.00
C MET A 117 -5.24 6.06 -6.24
N ASP A 118 -6.00 7.09 -6.59
CA ASP A 118 -5.73 7.93 -7.75
C ASP A 118 -4.60 8.93 -7.46
N SER A 119 -3.38 8.42 -7.48
CA SER A 119 -2.14 9.18 -7.32
C SER A 119 -1.19 8.95 -8.50
N THR A 120 0.01 9.53 -8.43
CA THR A 120 1.06 9.29 -9.45
C THR A 120 1.38 7.79 -9.56
N HIS A 121 1.44 7.28 -10.78
CA HIS A 121 1.71 5.87 -11.10
C HIS A 121 2.51 5.74 -12.41
N SER A 122 2.96 4.53 -12.75
CA SER A 122 3.88 4.26 -13.88
C SER A 122 3.30 4.55 -15.26
N GLN A 123 1.96 4.53 -15.38
CA GLN A 123 1.22 4.66 -16.66
C GLN A 123 1.44 3.49 -17.64
N ARG A 124 1.94 2.35 -17.16
CA ARG A 124 2.01 1.09 -17.95
C ARG A 124 0.63 0.61 -18.41
N ARG A 125 -0.41 0.99 -17.67
CA ARG A 125 -1.81 0.65 -17.89
C ARG A 125 -2.69 1.89 -17.69
N PRO A 126 -3.86 1.96 -18.34
CA PRO A 126 -4.84 3.01 -18.07
C PRO A 126 -5.39 2.87 -16.65
N ARG A 127 -5.95 3.96 -16.13
CA ARG A 127 -6.68 3.96 -14.86
C ARG A 127 -7.81 2.91 -14.90
N PRO A 128 -8.01 2.12 -13.83
CA PRO A 128 -9.12 1.18 -13.76
C PRO A 128 -10.47 1.92 -13.66
N GLU A 129 -11.51 1.37 -14.28
CA GLU A 129 -12.87 1.89 -14.22
C GLU A 129 -13.73 1.05 -13.28
N GLY A 130 -14.77 1.67 -12.69
CA GLY A 130 -15.77 0.96 -11.88
C GLY A 130 -15.33 0.54 -10.47
N LEU A 131 -14.15 0.96 -10.00
CA LEU A 131 -13.69 0.72 -8.64
C LEU A 131 -13.98 1.92 -7.71
N PRO A 132 -14.24 1.66 -6.41
CA PRO A 132 -14.12 2.70 -5.39
C PRO A 132 -12.77 3.40 -5.52
N THR A 133 -12.79 4.71 -5.68
CA THR A 133 -11.58 5.51 -5.95
C THR A 133 -11.45 6.61 -4.91
N ILE A 134 -10.24 6.78 -4.40
CA ILE A 134 -9.85 7.88 -3.51
C ILE A 134 -8.69 8.67 -4.13
N THR A 135 -8.56 9.94 -3.79
CA THR A 135 -7.46 10.82 -4.21
C THR A 135 -6.62 11.23 -2.99
N PRO A 136 -5.40 11.75 -3.17
CA PRO A 136 -4.62 12.36 -2.09
C PRO A 136 -5.41 13.33 -1.19
N ASP A 137 -6.35 14.09 -1.78
CA ASP A 137 -7.17 15.06 -1.05
C ASP A 137 -8.41 14.44 -0.38
N SER A 138 -8.79 13.22 -0.74
CA SER A 138 -10.02 12.56 -0.24
C SER A 138 -9.99 12.30 1.27
N PHE A 139 -8.80 12.15 1.86
CA PHE A 139 -8.63 11.95 3.31
C PHE A 139 -8.96 13.21 4.14
N ALA A 140 -9.03 14.39 3.53
CA ALA A 140 -9.46 15.62 4.22
C ALA A 140 -10.95 15.61 4.61
N GLU A 141 -11.77 14.81 3.92
CA GLU A 141 -13.22 14.76 4.15
C GLU A 141 -13.66 13.63 5.09
N ALA A 142 -12.88 12.55 5.18
CA ALA A 142 -13.22 11.36 5.97
C ALA A 142 -13.22 11.59 7.49
N VAL A 143 -12.50 12.61 7.97
CA VAL A 143 -12.29 12.91 9.41
C VAL A 143 -13.37 13.86 9.98
N LYS A 144 -14.33 14.31 9.16
CA LYS A 144 -15.40 15.24 9.58
C LYS A 144 -16.69 14.55 10.07
N LYS A 145 -16.68 13.24 10.31
CA LYS A 145 -17.83 12.47 10.80
C LYS A 145 -17.44 11.64 12.02
#